data_AF-M5JQX6-F1
#
_entry.id   AF-M5JQX6-F1
#
_cell.length_a   1.000
_cell.length_b   1.000
_cell.length_c   1.000
_cell.angle_alpha   90.00
_cell.angle_beta   90.00
_cell.angle_gamma   90.00
#
_symmetry.space_group_name_H-M   'P 1'
#
loop_
_entity.id
_entity.type
_entity.pdbx_description
1 polymer ?
#
loop_
_entity_poly.entity_id
_entity_poly.type
_entity_poly.pdbx_seq_one_letter_code
_entity_poly.pdbx_strand_id
1 'polypeptide(L)'
;MIALFRTIDLALDIYTYIIIASAIFSWLYAFNVVNSGNRFVASIGEFLYKVTEPVLRPIRNLLPNLGGIDISPIILLLIIFFIRQFMWTTLLPLFL
;
A
#
# COMPACT_ATOMS: atom_id res chain seq x y z
N MET A 1 -12.16 -16.93 -17.53
CA MET A 1 -11.35 -16.77 -16.30
C MET A 1 -10.38 -15.60 -16.38
N ILE A 2 -9.67 -15.38 -17.50
CA ILE A 2 -8.69 -14.27 -17.65
C ILE A 2 -9.21 -12.88 -17.21
N ALA A 3 -10.45 -12.52 -17.54
CA ALA A 3 -11.03 -11.23 -17.15
C ALA A 3 -11.02 -11.01 -15.61
N LEU A 4 -11.35 -12.06 -14.84
CA LEU A 4 -11.32 -12.01 -13.37
C LEU A 4 -9.91 -11.73 -12.85
N PHE A 5 -8.91 -12.45 -13.35
CA PHE A 5 -7.50 -12.24 -13.00
C PHE A 5 -7.04 -10.82 -13.32
N ARG A 6 -7.43 -10.26 -14.47
CA ARG A 6 -7.14 -8.86 -14.83
C ARG A 6 -7.80 -7.86 -13.88
N THR A 7 -9.05 -8.09 -13.50
CA THR A 7 -9.75 -7.21 -12.56
C THR A 7 -9.09 -7.22 -11.17
N ILE A 8 -8.68 -8.40 -10.70
CA ILE A 8 -7.94 -8.54 -9.43
C ILE A 8 -6.58 -7.83 -9.53
N ASP A 9 -5.84 -8.04 -10.63
CA ASP A 9 -4.55 -7.40 -10.84
C ASP A 9 -4.66 -5.87 -10.85
N LEU A 10 -5.69 -5.34 -11.53
CA LEU A 10 -5.98 -3.90 -11.53
C LEU A 10 -6.27 -3.37 -10.13
N ALA A 11 -7.04 -4.10 -9.32
CA ALA A 11 -7.34 -3.69 -7.95
C ALA A 11 -6.07 -3.66 -7.09
N LEU A 12 -5.19 -4.67 -7.23
CA LEU A 12 -3.89 -4.71 -6.54
C LEU A 12 -2.95 -3.58 -7.02
N ASP A 13 -3.00 -3.22 -8.29
CA ASP A 13 -2.22 -2.11 -8.88
C ASP A 13 -2.68 -0.75 -8.34
N ILE A 14 -4.00 -0.51 -8.31
CA ILE A 14 -4.56 0.70 -7.69
C ILE A 14 -4.16 0.79 -6.21
N TYR A 15 -4.29 -0.31 -5.47
CA TYR A 15 -3.92 -0.33 -4.06
C TYR A 15 -2.41 -0.11 -3.85
N THR A 16 -1.56 -0.62 -4.75
CA THR A 16 -0.12 -0.34 -4.79
C THR A 16 0.15 1.17 -4.88
N TYR A 17 -0.52 1.89 -5.78
CA TYR A 17 -0.37 3.35 -5.85
C TYR A 17 -0.88 4.07 -4.62
N ILE A 18 -1.95 3.60 -3.97
CA ILE A 18 -2.45 4.17 -2.71
C ILE A 18 -1.40 4.02 -1.60
N ILE A 19 -0.75 2.86 -1.49
CA ILE A 19 0.33 2.64 -0.51
C ILE A 19 1.51 3.56 -0.77
N ILE A 20 1.93 3.69 -2.04
CA ILE A 20 3.00 4.61 -2.43
C ILE A 20 2.64 6.06 -2.08
N ALA A 21 1.42 6.49 -2.41
CA ALA A 21 0.92 7.81 -2.07
C ALA A 21 0.91 8.04 -0.54
N SER A 22 0.51 7.04 0.24
CA SER A 22 0.53 7.08 1.70
C SER A 22 1.95 7.21 2.26
N ALA A 23 2.92 6.47 1.71
CA ALA A 23 4.32 6.53 2.12
C ALA A 23 4.97 7.88 1.75
N ILE A 24 4.68 8.40 0.56
CA ILE A 24 5.15 9.74 0.16
C ILE A 24 4.50 10.80 1.06
N PHE A 25 3.19 10.72 1.31
CA PHE A 25 2.49 11.67 2.16
C PHE A 25 3.03 11.67 3.59
N SER A 26 3.38 10.50 4.15
CA SER A 26 3.96 10.42 5.50
C SER A 26 5.32 11.12 5.57
N TRP A 27 6.16 10.99 4.54
CA TRP A 27 7.42 11.75 4.45
C TRP A 27 7.18 13.25 4.27
N LEU A 28 6.27 13.66 3.38
CA LEU A 28 5.93 15.06 3.19
C LEU A 28 5.46 15.70 4.50
N TYR A 29 4.68 14.98 5.28
CA TYR A 29 4.23 15.42 6.60
C TYR A 29 5.39 15.46 7.61
N ALA A 30 6.19 14.39 7.71
CA ALA A 30 7.30 14.29 8.65
C ALA A 30 8.39 15.36 8.44
N PHE A 31 8.64 15.73 7.18
CA PHE A 31 9.61 16.77 6.81
C PHE A 31 9.00 18.18 6.74
N ASN A 32 7.78 18.38 7.23
CA ASN A 32 7.06 19.66 7.20
C ASN A 32 6.95 20.29 5.80
N VAL A 33 6.94 19.47 4.74
CA VAL A 33 6.76 19.93 3.35
C VAL A 33 5.31 20.32 3.10
N VAL A 34 4.36 19.63 3.74
CA VAL A 34 2.93 19.93 3.64
C VAL A 34 2.37 20.41 4.98
N ASN A 35 1.52 21.44 4.92
CA ASN A 35 0.87 21.99 6.10
C ASN A 35 -0.45 21.28 6.38
N SER A 36 -0.52 20.52 7.47
CA SER A 36 -1.73 19.85 7.94
C SER A 36 -2.80 20.78 8.51
N GLY A 37 -2.48 22.04 8.76
CA GLY A 37 -3.47 23.07 9.08
C GLY A 37 -4.42 23.36 7.90
N ASN A 38 -4.02 23.00 6.68
CA ASN A 38 -4.92 23.04 5.53
C ASN A 38 -5.87 21.84 5.56
N ARG A 39 -7.18 22.11 5.66
CA ARG A 39 -8.23 21.07 5.72
C ARG A 39 -8.17 20.10 4.54
N PHE A 40 -7.82 20.55 3.34
CA PHE A 40 -7.71 19.69 2.17
C PHE A 40 -6.57 18.67 2.31
N VAL A 41 -5.40 19.13 2.76
CA VAL A 41 -4.22 18.27 3.01
C VAL A 41 -4.51 17.26 4.12
N ALA A 42 -5.15 17.71 5.20
CA ALA A 42 -5.55 16.84 6.30
C ALA A 42 -6.50 15.73 5.85
N SER A 43 -7.51 16.07 5.04
CA SER A 43 -8.47 15.09 4.50
C SER A 43 -7.79 14.03 3.60
N ILE A 44 -6.81 14.41 2.79
CA ILE A 44 -6.03 13.46 1.98
C ILE A 44 -5.26 12.50 2.89
N GLY A 45 -4.55 13.04 3.88
CA GLY A 45 -3.80 12.23 4.84
C GLY A 45 -4.68 11.24 5.61
N GLU A 46 -5.84 11.71 6.07
CA GLU A 46 -6.82 10.87 6.77
C GLU A 46 -7.38 9.77 5.88
N PHE A 47 -7.69 10.06 4.62
CA PHE A 47 -8.11 9.06 3.65
C PHE A 47 -7.04 7.99 3.43
N LEU A 48 -5.80 8.40 3.14
CA LEU A 48 -4.68 7.49 2.91
C LEU A 48 -4.43 6.60 4.13
N TYR A 49 -4.46 7.19 5.33
CA TYR A 49 -4.34 6.45 6.58
C TYR A 49 -5.47 5.43 6.75
N LYS A 50 -6.73 5.84 6.62
CA LYS A 50 -7.89 4.94 6.82
C LYS A 50 -7.90 3.77 5.84
N VAL A 51 -7.48 3.99 4.60
CA VAL A 51 -7.48 2.93 3.57
C VAL A 51 -6.31 1.97 3.75
N THR A 52 -5.15 2.43 4.21
CA THR A 52 -3.95 1.59 4.30
C THR A 52 -3.74 0.95 5.68
N GLU A 53 -4.19 1.59 6.76
CA GLU A 53 -3.93 1.15 8.13
C GLU A 53 -4.43 -0.27 8.47
N PRO A 54 -5.61 -0.75 7.99
CA PRO A 54 -6.05 -2.12 8.26
C PRO A 54 -5.04 -3.20 7.83
N VAL A 55 -4.23 -2.92 6.81
CA VAL A 55 -3.22 -3.85 6.27
C VAL A 55 -1.82 -3.50 6.78
N LEU A 56 -1.48 -2.21 6.90
CA LEU A 56 -0.18 -1.78 7.40
C LEU A 56 0.00 -2.05 8.90
N ARG A 57 -1.04 -1.89 9.73
CA ARG A 57 -0.94 -2.08 11.19
C ARG A 57 -0.50 -3.49 11.58
N PRO A 58 -1.09 -4.59 11.06
CA PRO A 58 -0.60 -5.93 11.34
C PRO A 58 0.87 -6.12 10.96
N ILE A 59 1.29 -5.61 9.80
CA ILE A 59 2.68 -5.70 9.34
C ILE A 59 3.61 -4.94 10.28
N ARG A 60 3.25 -3.71 10.65
CA ARG A 60 4.00 -2.86 11.58
C ARG A 60 4.19 -3.53 12.94
N ASN A 61 3.16 -4.22 13.44
CA ASN A 61 3.21 -4.94 14.71
C ASN A 61 4.12 -6.19 14.70
N LEU A 62 4.40 -6.74 13.51
CA LEU A 62 5.31 -7.88 13.35
C LEU A 62 6.78 -7.46 13.20
N LEU A 63 7.02 -6.20 12.85
CA LEU A 63 8.37 -5.68 12.63
C LEU A 63 9.02 -5.28 13.96
N PRO A 64 10.35 -5.46 14.10
CA PRO A 64 11.08 -4.90 15.23
C PRO A 64 11.01 -3.36 15.20
N ASN A 65 11.30 -2.71 16.32
CA ASN A 65 11.34 -1.25 16.35
C ASN A 65 12.55 -0.73 15.55
N LEU A 66 12.32 -0.11 14.39
CA LEU A 66 13.35 0.36 13.46
C LEU A 66 13.70 1.85 13.61
N GLY A 67 13.56 2.41 14.82
CA GLY A 67 14.01 3.78 15.08
C GLY A 67 13.14 4.86 14.42
N GLY A 68 11.82 4.64 14.37
CA GLY A 68 10.84 5.66 13.96
C GLY A 68 10.56 5.74 12.46
N ILE A 69 11.24 4.96 11.62
CA ILE A 69 10.91 4.84 10.20
C ILE A 69 9.95 3.67 10.00
N ASP A 70 8.77 3.95 9.45
CA ASP A 70 7.80 2.91 9.10
C ASP A 70 8.17 2.25 7.76
N ILE A 71 8.76 1.05 7.82
CA ILE A 71 9.05 0.25 6.62
C ILE A 71 7.88 -0.65 6.20
N SER A 72 6.77 -0.68 6.95
CA SER A 72 5.63 -1.54 6.64
C SER A 72 5.06 -1.33 5.23
N PRO A 73 5.06 -0.12 4.63
CA PRO A 73 4.65 0.05 3.23
C PRO A 73 5.52 -0.75 2.26
N ILE A 74 6.83 -0.77 2.45
CA ILE A 74 7.77 -1.52 1.58
C ILE A 74 7.48 -3.01 1.67
N ILE A 75 7.30 -3.53 2.88
CA ILE A 75 6.96 -4.94 3.09
C ILE A 75 5.63 -5.30 2.43
N LEU A 76 4.61 -4.45 2.57
CA LEU A 76 3.32 -4.67 1.92
C LEU A 76 3.44 -4.65 0.39
N LEU A 77 4.23 -3.73 -0.17
CA LEU A 77 4.48 -3.68 -1.62
C LEU A 77 5.15 -4.95 -2.13
N LEU A 78 6.11 -5.51 -1.40
CA LEU A 78 6.75 -6.79 -1.75
C LEU A 78 5.75 -7.96 -1.72
N ILE A 79 4.86 -7.99 -0.72
CA ILE A 79 3.80 -9.00 -0.62
C ILE A 79 2.84 -8.90 -1.81
N ILE A 80 2.39 -7.69 -2.15
CA ILE A 80 1.49 -7.47 -3.30
C ILE A 80 2.18 -7.87 -4.60
N PHE A 81 3.44 -7.48 -4.80
CA PHE A 81 4.23 -7.89 -5.96
C PHE A 81 4.28 -9.41 -6.09
N PHE A 82 4.59 -10.12 -5.00
CA PHE A 82 4.63 -11.58 -5.00
C PHE A 82 3.26 -12.17 -5.34
N ILE A 83 2.17 -11.67 -4.75
CA ILE A 83 0.80 -12.15 -5.03
C ILE A 83 0.45 -11.97 -6.51
N ARG A 84 0.74 -10.80 -7.09
CA ARG A 84 0.50 -10.54 -8.52
C ARG A 84 1.30 -11.51 -9.39
N GLN A 85 2.60 -11.67 -9.10
CA GLN A 85 3.46 -12.56 -9.85
C GLN A 85 2.97 -14.02 -9.78
N PHE A 86 2.73 -14.52 -8.57
CA PHE A 86 2.23 -15.88 -8.34
C PHE A 86 0.88 -16.11 -9.04
N MET A 87 0.00 -15.13 -9.01
CA MET A 87 -1.30 -15.18 -9.67
C MET A 87 -1.16 -15.34 -11.19
N TRP A 88 -0.26 -14.60 -11.84
CA TRP A 88 -0.07 -14.67 -13.29
C TRP A 88 0.75 -15.87 -13.75
N THR A 89 1.80 -16.23 -13.02
CA THR A 89 2.74 -17.27 -13.47
C THR A 89 2.35 -18.67 -13.02
N THR A 90 1.68 -18.80 -11.87
CA THR A 90 1.35 -20.11 -11.28
C THR A 90 -0.14 -20.39 -11.31
N LEU A 91 -1.00 -19.44 -10.88
CA LEU A 91 -2.44 -19.72 -10.79
C LEU A 91 -3.14 -19.69 -12.14
N LEU A 92 -2.97 -18.64 -12.95
CA LEU A 92 -3.70 -18.50 -14.23
C LEU A 92 -3.51 -19.71 -15.17
N PRO A 93 -2.29 -20.26 -15.38
CA PRO A 93 -2.10 -21.41 -16.27
C PRO A 93 -2.85 -22.67 -15.84
N LEU A 94 -3.23 -22.82 -14.57
CA LEU A 94 -4.03 -23.95 -14.10
C LEU A 94 -5.49 -23.90 -14.58
N PHE A 95 -5.95 -22.73 -15.06
CA PHE A 95 -7.30 -22.49 -15.54
C PHE A 95 -7.37 -22.25 -17.06
N LEU A 96 -6.25 -22.43 -17.77
CA LEU A 96 -6.14 -22.40 -19.22
C LEU A 96 -6.15 -23.84 -19.75
#